data_AF-A0A4Y2FDH0-F1
#
_entry.id   AF-A0A4Y2FDH0-F1
#
_cell.length_a   1.000
_cell.length_b   1.000
_cell.length_c   1.000
_cell.angle_alpha   90.00
_cell.angle_beta   90.00
_cell.angle_gamma   90.00
#
_symmetry.space_group_name_H-M   'P 1'
#
loop_
_entity.id
_entity.type
_entity.pdbx_description
1 polymer ?
#
loop_
_entity_poly.entity_id
_entity_poly.type
_entity_poly.pdbx_seq_one_letter_code
_entity_poly.pdbx_strand_id
1 'polypeptide(L)'
;MKHEPIPLDYCGDCNYYLNNPIHLQEVRQAIQKTRNSTPGADGITAKWFKKLSITDLTNITYFFQEVFSTSYIPEEWKHSIIVPVPKPNKDKSKINSYRPIALTSVFSKIFERILIQRITHHLLIGKKVPPSVNSFLPLTDNQLAVYKIHTTITEAHGHKKYFPGISLNIKSAYDSVYIDGLILKCLRLGIYGNIIKVLHSFLQDRTIQVRWSNSLSKTKTVQKGLPQGSVVSPILFVCFLSDFLKRLM
;
A
#
# COMPACT_ATOMS: atom_id res chain seq x y z
N MET A 1 4.44 18.05 -15.36
CA MET A 1 4.72 17.19 -16.52
C MET A 1 3.75 16.02 -16.45
N LYS A 2 2.89 15.85 -17.45
CA LYS A 2 2.15 14.60 -17.63
C LYS A 2 3.16 13.62 -18.21
N HIS A 3 3.43 12.52 -17.52
CA HIS A 3 4.26 11.45 -18.08
C HIS A 3 3.46 10.77 -19.19
N GLU A 4 4.12 10.40 -20.28
CA GLU A 4 3.49 9.59 -21.32
C GLU A 4 3.12 8.23 -20.74
N PRO A 5 1.92 7.70 -21.05
CA PRO A 5 1.49 6.42 -20.52
C PRO A 5 2.42 5.31 -21.02
N ILE A 6 2.87 4.47 -20.11
CA ILE A 6 3.68 3.29 -20.45
C ILE A 6 2.73 2.22 -21.02
N PRO A 7 3.05 1.58 -22.17
CA PRO A 7 2.35 0.38 -22.59
C PRO A 7 2.55 -0.74 -21.56
N LEU A 8 1.48 -1.11 -20.86
CA LEU A 8 1.52 -2.12 -19.80
C LEU A 8 0.87 -3.41 -20.30
N ASP A 9 1.67 -4.47 -20.43
CA ASP A 9 1.16 -5.82 -20.64
C ASP A 9 0.92 -6.50 -19.30
N TYR A 10 -0.34 -6.84 -19.03
CA TYR A 10 -0.73 -7.56 -17.81
C TYR A 10 -0.68 -9.07 -17.99
N CYS A 11 -0.45 -9.56 -19.21
CA CYS A 11 -0.28 -10.97 -19.53
C CYS A 11 1.12 -11.43 -19.12
N GLY A 12 1.18 -12.64 -18.58
CA GLY A 12 2.38 -13.31 -18.12
C GLY A 12 1.99 -14.68 -17.59
N ASP A 13 2.97 -15.55 -17.35
CA ASP A 13 2.71 -16.87 -16.74
C ASP A 13 1.79 -16.70 -15.54
N CYS A 14 0.57 -17.24 -15.66
CA CYS A 14 -0.47 -17.09 -14.67
C CYS A 14 0.05 -17.70 -13.36
N ASN A 15 0.62 -16.87 -12.48
CA ASN A 15 0.84 -17.24 -11.09
C ASN A 15 -0.55 -17.56 -10.52
N TYR A 16 -0.90 -18.86 -10.53
CA TYR A 16 -2.25 -19.35 -10.28
C TYR A 16 -2.78 -18.77 -8.97
N TYR A 17 -1.95 -18.78 -7.94
CA TYR A 17 -2.30 -18.28 -6.62
C TYR A 17 -2.70 -16.80 -6.56
N LEU A 18 -1.98 -15.90 -7.25
CA LEU A 18 -2.28 -14.46 -7.20
C LEU A 18 -3.66 -14.15 -7.81
N ASN A 19 -4.05 -14.93 -8.81
CA ASN A 19 -5.23 -14.70 -9.64
C ASN A 19 -6.39 -15.66 -9.33
N ASN A 20 -6.28 -16.48 -8.28
CA ASN A 20 -7.37 -17.34 -7.82
C ASN A 20 -8.63 -16.54 -7.46
N PRO A 21 -9.83 -17.13 -7.58
CA PRO A 21 -11.03 -16.52 -7.05
C PRO A 21 -10.89 -16.14 -5.58
N ILE A 22 -11.55 -15.08 -5.15
CA ILE A 22 -11.60 -14.64 -3.76
C ILE A 22 -12.53 -15.58 -2.99
N HIS A 23 -12.00 -16.18 -1.92
CA HIS A 23 -12.77 -17.09 -1.08
C HIS A 23 -13.24 -16.40 0.21
N LEU A 24 -14.39 -16.87 0.72
CA LEU A 24 -15.00 -16.39 1.97
C LEU A 24 -14.02 -16.40 3.16
N GLN A 25 -13.11 -17.38 3.22
CA GLN A 25 -12.10 -17.44 4.27
C GLN A 25 -11.14 -16.25 4.22
N GLU A 26 -10.72 -15.81 3.04
CA GLU A 26 -9.86 -14.62 2.88
C GLU A 26 -10.59 -13.36 3.35
N VAL A 27 -11.89 -13.24 3.01
CA VAL A 27 -12.73 -12.13 3.47
C VAL A 27 -12.85 -12.11 5.00
N ARG A 28 -13.12 -13.26 5.63
CA ARG A 28 -13.19 -13.37 7.10
C ARG A 28 -11.87 -12.98 7.76
N GLN A 29 -10.74 -13.48 7.25
CA GLN A 29 -9.41 -13.14 7.76
C GLN A 29 -9.11 -11.63 7.60
N ALA A 30 -9.45 -11.05 6.46
CA ALA A 30 -9.26 -9.63 6.20
C ALA A 30 -10.10 -8.75 7.14
N ILE A 31 -11.35 -9.12 7.41
CA ILE A 31 -12.23 -8.42 8.37
C ILE A 31 -11.65 -8.50 9.79
N GLN A 32 -11.22 -9.68 10.22
CA GLN A 32 -10.63 -9.86 11.56
C GLN A 32 -9.39 -8.99 11.76
N LYS A 33 -8.48 -8.96 10.77
CA LYS A 33 -7.26 -8.13 10.77
C LYS A 33 -7.55 -6.64 10.63
N THR A 34 -8.75 -6.25 10.21
CA THR A 34 -9.11 -4.84 10.06
C THR A 34 -9.40 -4.22 11.43
N ARG A 35 -8.56 -3.23 11.79
CA ARG A 35 -8.71 -2.44 13.01
C ARG A 35 -9.88 -1.48 12.88
N ASN A 36 -10.55 -1.19 13.99
CA ASN A 36 -11.61 -0.20 14.00
C ASN A 36 -11.00 1.21 14.03
N SER A 37 -10.89 1.84 12.86
CA SER A 37 -10.44 3.23 12.69
C SER A 37 -11.61 4.14 12.33
N THR A 38 -11.34 5.44 12.24
CA THR A 38 -12.26 6.39 11.59
C THR A 38 -12.62 5.90 10.18
N PRO A 39 -13.91 5.87 9.82
CA PRO A 39 -14.38 5.42 8.51
C PRO A 39 -14.01 6.42 7.41
N GLY A 40 -14.23 6.01 6.15
CA GLY A 40 -14.14 6.89 4.99
C GLY A 40 -15.38 7.79 4.86
N ALA A 41 -15.59 8.33 3.65
CA ALA A 41 -16.76 9.15 3.34
C ALA A 41 -18.09 8.40 3.47
N ASP A 42 -18.08 7.07 3.35
CA ASP A 42 -19.24 6.19 3.50
C ASP A 42 -19.74 6.04 4.96
N GLY A 43 -18.95 6.45 5.95
CA GLY A 43 -19.29 6.30 7.37
C GLY A 43 -19.28 4.86 7.90
N ILE A 44 -18.93 3.86 7.08
CA ILE A 44 -19.01 2.44 7.44
C ILE A 44 -17.77 2.04 8.23
N THR A 45 -17.97 1.53 9.44
CA THR A 45 -16.88 1.17 10.36
C THR A 45 -16.49 -0.31 10.27
N ALA A 46 -15.27 -0.66 10.69
CA ALA A 46 -14.84 -2.07 10.74
C ALA A 46 -15.66 -2.91 11.73
N LYS A 47 -16.23 -2.30 12.78
CA LYS A 47 -17.13 -2.96 13.73
C LYS A 47 -18.40 -3.49 13.05
N TRP A 48 -18.91 -2.80 12.03
CA TRP A 48 -20.10 -3.23 11.29
C TRP A 48 -19.87 -4.59 10.63
N PHE A 49 -18.75 -4.74 9.91
CA PHE A 49 -18.37 -6.00 9.25
C PHE A 49 -18.20 -7.19 10.21
N LYS A 50 -17.76 -6.93 11.44
CA LYS A 50 -17.56 -7.98 12.46
C LYS A 50 -18.87 -8.55 13.00
N LYS A 51 -20.01 -7.91 12.74
CA LYS A 51 -21.34 -8.33 13.17
C LYS A 51 -22.17 -8.98 12.07
N LEU A 52 -21.64 -9.05 10.85
CA LEU A 52 -22.35 -9.58 9.68
C LEU A 52 -22.58 -11.09 9.80
N SER A 53 -23.71 -11.55 9.25
CA SER A 53 -24.01 -12.96 9.16
C SER A 53 -23.14 -13.66 8.10
N ILE A 54 -23.13 -14.99 8.11
CA ILE A 54 -22.42 -15.76 7.09
C ILE A 54 -22.95 -15.50 5.67
N THR A 55 -24.26 -15.26 5.54
CA THR A 55 -24.92 -14.92 4.29
C THR A 55 -24.45 -13.56 3.77
N ASP A 56 -24.39 -12.55 4.64
CA ASP A 56 -23.88 -11.22 4.27
C ASP A 56 -22.42 -11.28 3.80
N LEU A 57 -21.58 -12.03 4.53
CA LEU A 57 -20.18 -12.23 4.16
C LEU A 57 -20.03 -12.96 2.83
N THR A 58 -20.94 -13.87 2.51
CA THR A 58 -20.96 -14.58 1.24
C THR A 58 -21.32 -13.63 0.10
N ASN A 59 -22.31 -12.75 0.28
CA ASN A 59 -22.65 -11.69 -0.68
C ASN A 59 -21.48 -10.72 -0.91
N ILE A 60 -20.80 -10.30 0.17
CA ILE A 60 -19.60 -9.46 0.08
C ILE A 60 -18.47 -10.19 -0.67
N THR A 61 -18.34 -11.50 -0.47
CA THR A 61 -17.34 -12.31 -1.19
C THR A 61 -17.61 -12.32 -2.69
N TYR A 62 -18.87 -12.53 -3.11
CA TYR A 62 -19.25 -12.45 -4.52
C TYR A 62 -18.97 -11.06 -5.11
N PHE A 63 -19.33 -10.00 -4.38
CA PHE A 63 -19.05 -8.64 -4.81
C PHE A 63 -17.54 -8.38 -4.97
N PHE A 64 -16.71 -8.81 -4.02
CA PHE A 64 -15.26 -8.70 -4.16
C PHE A 64 -14.71 -9.52 -5.33
N GLN A 65 -15.25 -10.71 -5.56
CA GLN A 65 -14.87 -11.53 -6.70
C GLN A 65 -15.21 -10.85 -8.03
N GLU A 66 -16.36 -10.18 -8.12
CA GLU A 66 -16.77 -9.42 -9.30
C GLU A 66 -15.84 -8.21 -9.54
N VAL A 67 -15.55 -7.43 -8.49
CA VAL A 67 -14.56 -6.35 -8.55
C VAL A 67 -13.19 -6.86 -9.01
N PHE A 68 -12.78 -8.04 -8.52
CA PHE A 68 -11.51 -8.66 -8.87
C PHE A 68 -11.47 -9.15 -10.32
N SER A 69 -12.53 -9.79 -10.81
CA SER A 69 -12.58 -10.33 -12.17
C SER A 69 -12.71 -9.24 -13.24
N THR A 70 -13.52 -8.21 -12.96
CA THR A 70 -13.75 -7.09 -13.88
C THR A 70 -12.65 -6.03 -13.83
N SER A 71 -11.87 -6.00 -12.74
CA SER A 71 -10.94 -4.91 -12.42
C SER A 71 -11.62 -3.52 -12.30
N TYR A 72 -12.95 -3.50 -12.16
CA TYR A 72 -13.73 -2.29 -11.98
C TYR A 72 -13.84 -1.96 -10.48
N ILE A 73 -13.14 -0.91 -10.07
CA ILE A 73 -13.14 -0.43 -8.68
C ILE A 73 -14.27 0.59 -8.50
N PRO A 74 -15.15 0.45 -7.49
CA PRO A 74 -16.14 1.45 -7.16
C PRO A 74 -15.51 2.83 -6.91
N GLU A 75 -16.11 3.89 -7.43
CA GLU A 75 -15.55 5.25 -7.32
C GLU A 75 -15.46 5.73 -5.86
N GLU A 76 -16.37 5.28 -4.99
CA GLU A 76 -16.34 5.52 -3.55
C GLU A 76 -15.08 4.96 -2.88
N TRP A 77 -14.48 3.92 -3.45
CA TRP A 77 -13.22 3.33 -2.95
C TRP A 77 -12.00 4.13 -3.39
N LYS A 78 -12.10 4.83 -4.52
CA LYS A 78 -11.06 5.74 -5.04
C LYS A 78 -11.14 7.13 -4.43
N HIS A 79 -12.25 7.44 -3.75
CA HIS A 79 -12.43 8.68 -3.00
C HIS A 79 -11.83 8.59 -1.59
N SER A 80 -11.15 9.65 -1.14
CA SER A 80 -10.65 9.72 0.23
C SER A 80 -10.77 11.10 0.87
N ILE A 81 -11.04 11.09 2.18
CA ILE A 81 -11.04 12.30 3.01
C ILE A 81 -9.65 12.44 3.63
N ILE A 82 -8.93 13.48 3.25
CA ILE A 82 -7.62 13.82 3.82
C ILE A 82 -7.82 14.58 5.13
N VAL A 83 -7.26 14.04 6.21
CA VAL A 83 -7.26 14.64 7.53
C VAL A 83 -5.83 15.03 7.89
N PRO A 84 -5.51 16.32 8.03
CA PRO A 84 -4.18 16.75 8.46
C PRO A 84 -3.94 16.41 9.94
N VAL A 85 -2.97 15.56 10.22
CA VAL A 85 -2.57 15.18 11.58
C VAL A 85 -1.28 15.90 11.96
N PRO A 86 -1.23 16.68 13.06
CA PRO A 86 -0.03 17.42 13.44
C PRO A 86 1.12 16.48 13.82
N LYS A 87 2.33 16.81 13.37
CA LYS A 87 3.56 16.18 13.83
C LYS A 87 3.85 16.65 15.27
N PRO A 88 4.29 15.75 16.16
CA PRO A 88 4.68 16.14 17.51
C PRO A 88 5.82 17.16 17.47
N ASN A 89 5.79 18.13 18.38
CA ASN A 89 6.84 19.13 18.59
C ASN A 89 7.20 19.95 17.33
N LYS A 90 6.21 20.20 16.45
CA LYS A 90 6.35 21.07 15.28
C LYS A 90 5.37 22.23 15.35
N ASP A 91 5.77 23.34 14.77
CA ASP A 91 4.98 24.57 14.69
C ASP A 91 3.69 24.35 13.87
N LYS A 92 2.54 24.45 14.53
CA LYS A 92 1.21 24.19 13.96
C LYS A 92 0.78 25.25 12.93
N SER A 93 1.46 26.39 12.83
CA SER A 93 1.18 27.38 11.78
C SER A 93 1.69 26.95 10.40
N LYS A 94 2.62 25.99 10.34
CA LYS A 94 3.27 25.56 9.09
C LYS A 94 2.60 24.31 8.51
N ILE A 95 2.24 24.36 7.22
CA ILE A 95 1.63 23.22 6.52
C ILE A 95 2.50 21.94 6.55
N ASN A 96 3.82 22.10 6.48
CA ASN A 96 4.78 20.98 6.53
C ASN A 96 4.83 20.28 7.89
N SER A 97 4.21 20.86 8.92
CA SER A 97 4.06 20.26 10.24
C SER A 97 2.93 19.24 10.32
N TYR A 98 2.15 19.05 9.26
CA TYR A 98 1.07 18.08 9.22
C TYR A 98 1.42 16.86 8.37
N ARG A 99 0.79 15.73 8.68
CA ARG A 99 0.75 14.52 7.85
C ARG A 99 -0.65 14.42 7.24
N PRO A 100 -0.78 14.34 5.91
CA PRO A 100 -2.08 14.09 5.29
C PRO A 100 -2.44 12.60 5.48
N ILE A 101 -3.43 12.29 6.32
CA ILE A 101 -3.94 10.92 6.46
C ILE A 101 -5.18 10.76 5.58
N ALA A 102 -5.13 9.84 4.63
CA ALA A 102 -6.24 9.49 3.77
C ALA A 102 -7.18 8.50 4.46
N LEU A 103 -8.42 8.93 4.69
CA LEU A 103 -9.51 8.08 5.13
C LEU A 103 -10.22 7.49 3.91
N THR A 104 -9.92 6.23 3.61
CA THR A 104 -10.61 5.43 2.58
C THR A 104 -11.70 4.54 3.19
N SER A 105 -12.64 4.12 2.34
CA SER A 105 -13.70 3.17 2.68
C SER A 105 -13.15 1.92 3.38
N VAL A 106 -13.87 1.45 4.40
CA VAL A 106 -13.48 0.20 5.08
C VAL A 106 -13.69 -1.01 4.18
N PHE A 107 -14.68 -0.98 3.26
CA PHE A 107 -14.83 -1.99 2.22
C PHE A 107 -13.55 -2.11 1.38
N SER A 108 -13.06 -0.97 0.88
CA SER A 108 -11.80 -0.89 0.13
C SER A 108 -10.64 -1.48 0.95
N LYS A 109 -10.49 -1.07 2.22
CA LYS A 109 -9.42 -1.58 3.09
C LYS A 109 -9.47 -3.10 3.29
N ILE A 110 -10.65 -3.70 3.38
CA ILE A 110 -10.80 -5.15 3.51
C ILE A 110 -10.34 -5.83 2.22
N PHE A 111 -10.78 -5.33 1.07
CA PHE A 111 -10.38 -5.85 -0.23
C PHE A 111 -8.86 -5.71 -0.45
N GLU A 112 -8.28 -4.54 -0.15
CA GLU A 112 -6.83 -4.30 -0.20
C GLU A 112 -6.05 -5.31 0.65
N ARG A 113 -6.55 -5.71 1.83
CA ARG A 113 -5.89 -6.71 2.69
C ARG A 113 -5.81 -8.10 2.04
N ILE A 114 -6.84 -8.49 1.30
CA ILE A 114 -6.85 -9.75 0.56
C ILE A 114 -5.73 -9.71 -0.49
N LEU A 115 -5.67 -8.64 -1.28
CA LEU A 115 -4.63 -8.46 -2.29
C LEU A 115 -3.23 -8.44 -1.67
N ILE A 116 -3.07 -7.71 -0.56
CA ILE A 116 -1.77 -7.59 0.12
C ILE A 116 -1.26 -8.93 0.63
N GLN A 117 -2.16 -9.78 1.14
CA GLN A 117 -1.77 -11.09 1.66
C GLN A 117 -1.20 -11.95 0.53
N ARG A 118 -1.86 -11.94 -0.64
CA ARG A 118 -1.42 -12.67 -1.83
C ARG A 118 -0.09 -12.13 -2.37
N ILE A 119 0.03 -10.81 -2.53
CA ILE A 119 1.23 -10.15 -3.04
C ILE A 119 2.41 -10.39 -2.11
N THR A 120 2.22 -10.20 -0.81
CA THR A 120 3.30 -10.37 0.18
C THR A 120 3.81 -11.80 0.19
N HIS A 121 2.90 -12.78 0.13
CA HIS A 121 3.27 -14.19 0.04
C HIS A 121 4.12 -14.49 -1.20
N HIS A 122 3.70 -14.00 -2.37
CA HIS A 122 4.44 -14.12 -3.64
C HIS A 122 5.85 -13.51 -3.55
N LEU A 123 5.97 -12.30 -3.00
CA LEU A 123 7.24 -11.60 -2.87
C LEU A 123 8.22 -12.34 -1.94
N LEU A 124 7.73 -12.91 -0.85
CA LEU A 124 8.54 -13.61 0.14
C LEU A 124 9.00 -14.99 -0.37
N ILE A 125 8.09 -15.81 -0.91
CA ILE A 125 8.44 -17.14 -1.44
C ILE A 125 9.40 -17.02 -2.62
N GLY A 126 9.12 -16.09 -3.54
CA GLY A 126 9.97 -15.87 -4.70
C GLY A 126 11.27 -15.11 -4.40
N LYS A 127 11.54 -14.74 -3.13
CA LYS A 127 12.67 -13.89 -2.70
C LYS A 127 12.87 -12.67 -3.61
N LYS A 128 11.75 -12.06 -4.03
CA LYS A 128 11.74 -11.00 -5.07
C LYS A 128 12.20 -9.65 -4.55
N VAL A 129 12.15 -9.46 -3.23
CA VAL A 129 12.58 -8.25 -2.51
C VAL A 129 13.93 -8.51 -1.83
N PRO A 130 14.86 -7.53 -1.81
CA PRO A 130 16.15 -7.68 -1.14
C PRO A 130 16.03 -8.02 0.36
N PRO A 131 16.89 -8.90 0.92
CA PRO A 131 16.91 -9.25 2.35
C PRO A 131 17.23 -8.09 3.31
N SER A 132 17.70 -6.98 2.75
CA SER A 132 18.01 -5.73 3.44
C SER A 132 16.79 -4.87 3.72
N VAL A 133 15.66 -5.12 3.04
CA VAL A 133 14.40 -4.41 3.30
C VAL A 133 13.83 -4.91 4.62
N ASN A 134 13.98 -4.11 5.67
CA ASN A 134 13.49 -4.43 7.02
C ASN A 134 12.17 -3.72 7.38
N SER A 135 11.49 -3.11 6.40
CA SER A 135 10.27 -2.33 6.64
C SER A 135 9.10 -2.84 5.82
N PHE A 136 7.92 -2.85 6.44
CA PHE A 136 6.63 -3.20 5.82
C PHE A 136 6.52 -4.64 5.28
N LEU A 137 7.47 -5.51 5.59
CA LEU A 137 7.40 -6.94 5.34
C LEU A 137 7.07 -7.70 6.64
N PRO A 138 6.33 -8.82 6.57
CA PRO A 138 6.15 -9.70 7.72
C PRO A 138 7.48 -10.11 8.34
N LEU A 139 7.48 -10.29 9.66
CA LEU A 139 8.65 -10.78 10.42
C LEU A 139 9.89 -9.86 10.33
N THR A 140 9.69 -8.59 9.96
CA THR A 140 10.74 -7.56 10.01
C THR A 140 10.37 -6.49 11.02
N ASP A 141 11.38 -5.95 11.70
CA ASP A 141 11.24 -4.82 12.61
C ASP A 141 12.44 -3.89 12.52
N ASN A 142 12.33 -2.75 13.23
CA ASN A 142 13.41 -1.77 13.29
C ASN A 142 14.61 -2.26 14.13
N GLN A 143 14.40 -3.20 15.06
CA GLN A 143 15.47 -3.72 15.91
C GLN A 143 16.45 -4.57 15.10
N LEU A 144 15.94 -5.38 14.17
CA LEU A 144 16.75 -6.16 13.23
C LEU A 144 17.61 -5.26 12.35
N ALA A 145 17.07 -4.12 11.89
CA ALA A 145 17.83 -3.15 11.11
C ALA A 145 18.97 -2.52 11.94
N VAL A 146 18.69 -2.11 13.17
CA VAL A 146 19.68 -1.56 14.10
C VAL A 146 20.75 -2.59 14.43
N TYR A 147 20.34 -3.83 14.71
CA TYR A 147 21.25 -4.93 15.00
C TYR A 147 22.20 -5.19 13.84
N LYS A 148 21.69 -5.30 12.59
CA LYS A 148 22.52 -5.48 11.39
C LYS A 148 23.58 -4.38 11.27
N ILE A 149 23.18 -3.11 11.42
CA ILE A 149 24.09 -1.96 11.35
C ILE A 149 25.14 -2.03 12.47
N HIS A 150 24.73 -2.29 13.70
CA HIS A 150 25.63 -2.38 14.86
C HIS A 150 26.66 -3.51 14.69
N THR A 151 26.23 -4.69 14.25
CA THR A 151 27.12 -5.82 13.99
C THR A 151 28.15 -5.48 12.92
N THR A 152 27.74 -4.88 11.79
CA THR A 152 28.68 -4.48 10.74
C THR A 152 29.67 -3.41 11.21
N ILE A 153 29.24 -2.45 12.03
CA ILE A 153 30.15 -1.47 12.65
C ILE A 153 31.16 -2.16 13.57
N THR A 154 30.69 -3.08 14.41
CA THR A 154 31.53 -3.81 15.37
C THR A 154 32.57 -4.66 14.65
N GLU A 155 32.18 -5.37 13.58
CA GLU A 155 33.07 -6.15 12.74
C GLU A 155 34.12 -5.27 12.03
N ALA A 156 33.72 -4.15 11.44
CA ALA A 156 34.63 -3.21 10.81
C ALA A 156 35.68 -2.69 11.81
N HIS A 157 35.23 -2.32 13.01
CA HIS A 157 36.10 -1.85 14.08
C HIS A 157 37.09 -2.95 14.55
N GLY A 158 36.62 -4.19 14.72
CA GLY A 158 37.47 -5.34 15.05
C GLY A 158 38.58 -5.59 14.02
N HIS A 159 38.32 -5.31 12.75
CA HIS A 159 39.31 -5.40 11.66
C HIS A 159 40.10 -4.10 11.44
N LYS A 160 40.01 -3.11 12.34
CA LYS A 160 40.63 -1.78 12.21
C LYS A 160 40.28 -1.08 10.88
N LYS A 161 39.08 -1.33 10.35
CA LYS A 161 38.54 -0.68 9.14
C LYS A 161 37.59 0.45 9.52
N TYR A 162 37.48 1.44 8.65
CA TYR A 162 36.47 2.50 8.77
C TYR A 162 35.12 2.03 8.21
N PHE A 163 34.02 2.51 8.82
CA PHE A 163 32.65 2.28 8.35
C PHE A 163 31.99 3.63 7.99
N PRO A 164 32.09 4.10 6.74
CA PRO A 164 31.37 5.30 6.30
C PRO A 164 29.88 5.01 6.14
N GLY A 165 29.03 5.80 6.81
CA GLY A 165 27.57 5.69 6.73
C GLY A 165 26.95 6.81 5.89
N ILE A 166 26.05 6.46 4.97
CA ILE A 166 25.25 7.42 4.19
C ILE A 166 23.78 7.23 4.56
N SER A 167 23.12 8.31 4.99
CA SER A 167 21.67 8.32 5.26
C SER A 167 20.94 9.07 4.15
N LEU A 168 20.05 8.38 3.45
CA LEU A 168 19.23 8.96 2.38
C LEU A 168 17.78 9.10 2.86
N ASN A 169 17.18 10.26 2.59
CA ASN A 169 15.78 10.52 2.93
C ASN A 169 15.01 10.99 1.69
N ILE A 170 13.99 10.23 1.29
CA ILE A 170 13.14 10.55 0.13
C ILE A 170 12.07 11.56 0.57
N LYS A 171 12.16 12.79 0.07
CA LYS A 171 11.14 13.82 0.30
C LYS A 171 9.80 13.38 -0.31
N SER A 172 8.72 13.46 0.48
CA SER A 172 7.35 13.17 0.04
C SER A 172 7.24 11.84 -0.73
N ALA A 173 7.82 10.79 -0.14
CA ALA A 173 8.03 9.50 -0.79
C ALA A 173 6.76 8.90 -1.39
N TYR A 174 5.64 8.94 -0.66
CA TYR A 174 4.37 8.41 -1.16
C TYR A 174 3.75 9.32 -2.21
N ASP A 175 3.76 10.64 -2.02
CA ASP A 175 3.13 11.61 -2.93
C ASP A 175 3.82 11.71 -4.31
N SER A 176 5.04 11.18 -4.41
CA SER A 176 5.90 11.30 -5.60
C SER A 176 5.94 10.04 -6.46
N VAL A 177 5.27 8.95 -6.05
CA VAL A 177 5.28 7.70 -6.81
C VAL A 177 4.58 7.89 -8.16
N TYR A 178 5.28 7.57 -9.24
CA TYR A 178 4.71 7.50 -10.58
C TYR A 178 3.99 6.16 -10.77
N ILE A 179 2.69 6.21 -11.06
CA ILE A 179 1.80 5.04 -11.04
C ILE A 179 2.19 4.01 -12.10
N ASP A 180 2.29 4.38 -13.38
CA ASP A 180 2.64 3.41 -14.43
C ASP A 180 4.03 2.81 -14.20
N GLY A 181 4.98 3.63 -13.72
CA GLY A 181 6.31 3.16 -13.34
C GLY A 181 6.29 2.15 -12.19
N LEU A 182 5.41 2.34 -11.20
CA LEU A 182 5.16 1.36 -10.15
C LEU A 182 4.54 0.07 -10.72
N ILE A 183 3.54 0.18 -11.59
CA ILE A 183 2.88 -0.98 -12.19
C ILE A 183 3.89 -1.80 -13.02
N LEU A 184 4.72 -1.13 -13.83
CA LEU A 184 5.81 -1.79 -14.58
C LEU A 184 6.78 -2.53 -13.65
N LYS A 185 7.14 -1.95 -12.50
CA LYS A 185 8.00 -2.63 -11.51
C LYS A 185 7.29 -3.84 -10.89
N CYS A 186 6.00 -3.75 -10.58
CA CYS A 186 5.22 -4.90 -10.10
C CYS A 186 5.16 -6.03 -11.13
N LEU A 187 4.97 -5.71 -12.41
CA LEU A 187 5.03 -6.69 -13.51
C LEU A 187 6.40 -7.39 -13.55
N ARG A 188 7.51 -6.62 -13.46
CA ARG A 188 8.88 -7.17 -13.38
C ARG A 188 9.13 -8.06 -12.15
N LEU A 189 8.34 -7.91 -11.08
CA LEU A 189 8.37 -8.77 -9.90
C LEU A 189 7.50 -10.04 -10.06
N GLY A 190 6.86 -10.23 -11.22
CA GLY A 190 6.03 -11.38 -11.53
C GLY A 190 4.58 -11.25 -11.05
N ILE A 191 4.10 -10.04 -10.80
CA ILE A 191 2.72 -9.77 -10.37
C ILE A 191 1.89 -9.46 -11.62
N TYR A 192 1.26 -10.51 -12.18
CA TYR A 192 0.49 -10.45 -13.43
C TYR A 192 -1.00 -10.71 -13.22
N GLY A 193 -1.81 -10.49 -14.27
CA GLY A 193 -3.23 -10.84 -14.29
C GLY A 193 -4.16 -9.82 -13.65
N ASN A 194 -5.26 -10.30 -13.08
CA ASN A 194 -6.31 -9.47 -12.50
C ASN A 194 -5.82 -8.68 -11.29
N ILE A 195 -4.95 -9.25 -10.46
CA ILE A 195 -4.47 -8.55 -9.26
C ILE A 195 -3.77 -7.22 -9.62
N ILE A 196 -2.94 -7.19 -10.66
CA ILE A 196 -2.24 -5.97 -11.06
C ILE A 196 -3.15 -4.99 -11.79
N LYS A 197 -4.13 -5.47 -12.57
CA LYS A 197 -5.16 -4.64 -13.20
C LYS A 197 -6.01 -3.93 -12.15
N VAL A 198 -6.46 -4.65 -11.13
CA VAL A 198 -7.19 -4.13 -9.97
C VAL A 198 -6.37 -3.07 -9.24
N LEU A 199 -5.08 -3.32 -8.97
CA LEU A 199 -4.19 -2.33 -8.35
C LEU A 199 -4.02 -1.09 -9.21
N HIS A 200 -3.87 -1.26 -10.53
CA HIS A 200 -3.72 -0.14 -11.45
C HIS A 200 -4.99 0.71 -11.48
N SER A 201 -6.16 0.08 -11.64
CA SER A 201 -7.48 0.71 -11.59
C SER A 201 -7.72 1.47 -10.28
N PHE A 202 -7.35 0.87 -9.14
CA PHE A 202 -7.44 1.51 -7.82
C PHE A 202 -6.55 2.76 -7.70
N LEU A 203 -5.40 2.76 -8.40
CA LEU A 203 -4.45 3.85 -8.37
C LEU A 203 -4.70 4.94 -9.42
N GLN A 204 -5.66 4.76 -10.31
CA GLN A 204 -6.05 5.75 -11.30
C GLN A 204 -7.28 6.54 -10.84
N ASP A 205 -7.43 7.76 -11.39
CA ASP A 205 -8.60 8.63 -11.24
C ASP A 205 -9.09 8.85 -9.79
N ARG A 206 -8.18 8.77 -8.82
CA ARG A 206 -8.52 8.96 -7.41
C ARG A 206 -8.94 10.39 -7.14
N THR A 207 -9.89 10.55 -6.23
CA THR A 207 -10.35 11.86 -5.78
C THR A 207 -10.11 12.06 -4.29
N ILE A 208 -9.85 13.30 -3.90
CA ILE A 208 -9.61 13.68 -2.51
C ILE A 208 -10.43 14.92 -2.13
N GLN A 209 -10.82 14.97 -0.86
CA GLN A 209 -11.27 16.19 -0.18
C GLN A 209 -10.48 16.37 1.10
N VAL A 210 -10.08 17.61 1.42
CA VAL A 210 -9.44 17.92 2.70
C VAL A 210 -10.51 18.29 3.70
N ARG A 211 -10.50 17.60 4.85
CA ARG A 211 -11.35 17.95 5.99
C ARG A 211 -10.56 18.79 6.98
N TRP A 212 -11.06 19.97 7.27
CA TRP A 212 -10.55 20.84 8.33
C TRP A 212 -11.70 21.20 9.27
N SER A 213 -11.59 20.79 10.53
CA SER A 213 -12.69 20.86 11.50
C SER A 213 -13.97 20.21 10.94
N ASN A 214 -15.05 20.99 10.77
CA ASN A 214 -16.35 20.54 10.28
C ASN A 214 -16.60 20.88 8.80
N SER A 215 -15.57 21.33 8.08
CA SER A 215 -15.70 21.73 6.67
C SER A 215 -14.88 20.81 5.76
N LEU A 216 -15.43 20.54 4.58
CA LEU A 216 -14.78 19.82 3.51
C LEU A 216 -14.41 20.79 2.39
N SER A 217 -13.23 20.60 1.81
CA SER A 217 -12.84 21.32 0.60
C SER A 217 -13.64 20.85 -0.62
N LYS A 218 -13.48 21.57 -1.73
CA LYS A 218 -13.84 21.03 -3.05
C LYS A 218 -13.07 19.74 -3.33
N THR A 219 -13.69 18.84 -4.08
CA THR A 219 -13.06 17.61 -4.56
C THR A 219 -11.96 17.93 -5.57
N LYS A 220 -10.83 17.23 -5.45
CA LYS A 220 -9.72 17.30 -6.41
C LYS A 220 -9.31 15.91 -6.86
N THR A 221 -9.00 15.78 -8.14
CA THR A 221 -8.43 14.55 -8.71
C THR A 221 -6.92 14.48 -8.46
N VAL A 222 -6.42 13.29 -8.17
CA VAL A 222 -5.02 13.01 -7.88
C VAL A 222 -4.51 11.95 -8.85
N GLN A 223 -3.51 12.30 -9.64
CA GLN A 223 -2.96 11.44 -10.70
C GLN A 223 -1.65 10.75 -10.32
N LYS A 224 -1.08 11.06 -9.15
CA LYS A 224 0.20 10.49 -8.70
C LYS A 224 0.21 10.19 -7.22
N GLY A 225 1.19 9.40 -6.83
CA GLY A 225 1.46 9.05 -5.45
C GLY A 225 0.56 7.94 -4.91
N LEU A 226 0.90 7.46 -3.72
CA LEU A 226 0.17 6.42 -3.00
C LEU A 226 -0.63 7.05 -1.84
N PRO A 227 -1.90 6.69 -1.63
CA PRO A 227 -2.70 7.25 -0.55
C PRO A 227 -2.10 6.87 0.83
N GLN A 228 -1.74 7.88 1.63
CA GLN A 228 -1.17 7.70 2.96
C GLN A 228 -2.28 7.31 3.96
N GLY A 229 -2.56 6.01 4.06
CA GLY A 229 -3.66 5.46 4.87
C GLY A 229 -4.35 4.26 4.21
N SER A 230 -4.10 4.06 2.92
CA SER A 230 -4.43 2.81 2.21
C SER A 230 -3.59 1.66 2.76
N VAL A 231 -4.20 0.48 2.79
CA VAL A 231 -3.55 -0.73 3.30
C VAL A 231 -2.47 -1.20 2.33
N VAL A 232 -2.70 -1.08 1.01
CA VAL A 232 -1.80 -1.57 -0.03
C VAL A 232 -0.58 -0.68 -0.25
N SER A 233 -0.68 0.63 0.05
CA SER A 233 0.40 1.60 -0.18
C SER A 233 1.79 1.16 0.31
N PRO A 234 1.96 0.62 1.54
CA PRO A 234 3.29 0.23 2.02
C PRO A 234 3.95 -0.89 1.21
N ILE A 235 3.22 -1.94 0.82
CA ILE A 235 3.81 -3.03 0.02
C ILE A 235 4.14 -2.57 -1.40
N LEU A 236 3.30 -1.71 -1.98
CA LEU A 236 3.57 -1.14 -3.30
C LEU A 236 4.79 -0.23 -3.26
N PHE A 237 5.00 0.48 -2.15
CA PHE A 237 6.22 1.27 -1.97
C PHE A 237 7.47 0.39 -1.86
N VAL A 238 7.38 -0.79 -1.22
CA VAL A 238 8.46 -1.79 -1.23
C VAL A 238 8.73 -2.28 -2.66
N CYS A 239 7.69 -2.62 -3.44
CA CYS A 239 7.85 -2.98 -4.85
C CYS A 239 8.52 -1.86 -5.65
N PHE A 240 8.10 -0.61 -5.44
CA PHE A 240 8.64 0.57 -6.10
C PHE A 240 10.14 0.78 -5.84
N LEU A 241 10.62 0.49 -4.63
CA LEU A 241 12.03 0.66 -4.25
C LEU A 241 12.89 -0.58 -4.52
N SER A 242 12.29 -1.72 -4.88
CA SER A 242 12.98 -3.00 -4.93
C SER A 242 14.20 -3.02 -5.86
N ASP A 243 14.14 -2.36 -7.01
CA ASP A 243 15.23 -2.25 -7.99
C ASP A 243 16.32 -1.27 -7.55
N PHE A 244 15.93 -0.14 -6.96
CA PHE A 244 16.86 0.84 -6.40
C PHE A 244 17.71 0.22 -5.29
N LEU A 245 17.08 -0.55 -4.40
CA LEU A 245 17.77 -1.22 -3.30
C LEU A 245 18.66 -2.38 -3.78
N LYS A 246 18.31 -3.05 -4.89
CA LYS A 246 19.18 -4.05 -5.53
C LYS A 246 20.43 -3.45 -6.18
N ARG A 247 20.40 -2.18 -6.59
CA ARG A 247 21.55 -1.51 -7.23
C ARG A 247 22.51 -0.87 -6.23
N LEU A 248 22.02 -0.55 -5.03
CA LEU A 248 22.83 0.03 -3.95
C LEU A 248 23.62 -1.02 -3.16
N MET A 249 23.33 -2.30 -3.33
CA MET A 249 23.91 -3.44 -2.60
C MET A 249 24.61 -4.36 -3.57
#